data_AF-A0A5B7GEX7-F1
#
_entry.id   AF-A0A5B7GEX7-F1
#
_cell.length_a   1.000
_cell.length_b   1.000
_cell.length_c   1.000
_cell.angle_alpha   90.00
_cell.angle_beta   90.00
_cell.angle_gamma   90.00
#
_symmetry.space_group_name_H-M   'P 1'
#
loop_
_entity.id
_entity.type
_entity.pdbx_description
1 polymer ?
#
loop_
_entity_poly.entity_id
_entity_poly.type
_entity_poly.pdbx_seq_one_letter_code
_entity_poly.pdbx_strand_id
1 'polypeptide(L)'
;MYLSRGSWCVWRALGRRREPWQRSGVHTWSPLASALNSRPSKLLSLQFKGNSGLFGHPELQEPGGFYLLKENAMFESDDLVKECCSPTRSRKMVEVFDQLSDTLCRVADLAEFVRLAHPQARYAQAAEDACIAISGLVEKLNTHAKLYHCLREVVLHGDHMPTTKVDQHVAKLFLHDFEQSGIHLNENQRQRVVNLNESILTLGQHFMNGSHHPRAVPKDKLPESIRQHFAIDGNNIVVTGLYADAPQEITREAAYKIYLFPDPHQEDMLSEMLNGRHEMATLCGFPSYAHRAVNGSLAETPEFVVEFLELLAEKVRPRAQEDFEEMAAAKKLQQSNSRGLAPWDVLHFTRILRQNKCEVSANTLAPYFSLGAVMEGLSGLLHNLYDVTLEVEEPTPGELWATDIYKLAVKHGSEGVLGHIYCDFYERVGKPHQDCHFTIRGGKCLPDGSYQVSRNEMLLLALHCLDLWALAGLNFGLNMHNEILCFL
;
A
#
# COMPACT_ATOMS: atom_id res chain seq x y z
N MET A 1 21.37 68.32 6.84
CA MET A 1 22.55 68.67 7.66
C MET A 1 23.13 67.36 8.18
N TYR A 2 24.06 66.79 7.41
CA TYR A 2 25.49 66.62 7.78
C TYR A 2 25.73 65.42 8.71
N LEU A 3 26.13 64.27 8.15
CA LEU A 3 27.51 63.72 8.08
C LEU A 3 27.92 63.01 9.40
N SER A 4 28.78 61.98 9.48
CA SER A 4 29.38 60.98 8.58
C SER A 4 30.46 60.25 9.40
N ARG A 5 30.91 59.08 8.90
CA ARG A 5 32.19 58.36 9.20
C ARG A 5 32.18 57.54 10.50
N GLY A 6 32.60 56.27 10.53
CA GLY A 6 33.41 55.47 9.61
C GLY A 6 34.76 55.12 10.24
N SER A 7 34.97 53.83 10.55
CA SER A 7 36.27 53.11 10.63
C SER A 7 35.99 51.67 11.09
N TRP A 8 36.05 50.66 10.21
CA TRP A 8 37.23 49.84 9.90
C TRP A 8 37.96 49.29 11.15
N CYS A 9 37.77 48.00 11.44
CA CYS A 9 38.85 47.07 11.81
C CYS A 9 38.38 45.60 11.97
N VAL A 10 38.89 44.76 11.04
CA VAL A 10 39.45 43.43 11.27
C VAL A 10 38.52 42.34 11.82
N TRP A 11 37.84 41.62 10.90
CA TRP A 11 37.48 40.22 11.15
C TRP A 11 38.70 39.34 10.89
N ARG A 12 39.31 38.85 11.97
CA ARG A 12 40.33 37.79 11.92
C ARG A 12 39.71 36.55 11.30
N ALA A 13 40.31 36.12 10.18
CA ALA A 13 40.11 34.80 9.61
C ALA A 13 40.55 33.72 10.61
N LEU A 14 39.60 33.15 11.35
CA LEU A 14 39.78 31.84 11.96
C LEU A 14 39.55 30.80 10.86
N GLY A 15 40.66 30.42 10.22
CA GLY A 15 40.70 29.30 9.30
C GLY A 15 40.30 28.02 10.03
N ARG A 16 39.04 27.63 9.91
CA ARG A 16 38.68 26.21 9.98
C ARG A 16 39.28 25.59 8.74
N ARG A 17 40.36 24.81 8.94
CA ARG A 17 40.90 23.92 7.92
C ARG A 17 39.72 23.13 7.35
N ARG A 18 39.38 23.39 6.09
CA ARG A 18 38.66 22.40 5.28
C ARG A 18 39.61 21.20 5.24
N GLU A 19 39.21 20.11 5.88
CA GLU A 19 39.89 18.85 5.61
C GLU A 19 39.84 18.62 4.09
N PRO A 20 40.97 18.24 3.48
CA PRO A 20 40.97 17.96 2.06
C PRO A 20 40.01 16.80 1.85
N TRP A 21 39.04 16.98 0.96
CA TRP A 21 38.28 15.88 0.39
C TRP A 21 39.32 14.84 -0.06
N GLN A 22 39.43 13.76 0.70
CA GLN A 22 40.21 12.61 0.28
C GLN A 22 39.65 12.25 -1.09
N ARG A 23 40.51 12.31 -2.11
CA ARG A 23 40.20 11.71 -3.41
C ARG A 23 40.12 10.22 -3.16
N SER A 24 38.93 9.73 -2.80
CA SER A 24 38.61 8.32 -2.81
C SER A 24 38.75 7.86 -4.26
N GLY A 25 39.51 6.77 -4.44
CA GLY A 25 39.71 6.15 -5.74
C GLY A 25 38.38 5.78 -6.39
N VAL A 26 38.39 5.67 -7.72
CA VAL A 26 37.38 5.05 -8.60
C VAL A 26 36.05 4.78 -7.90
N HIS A 27 35.02 5.59 -8.18
CA HIS A 27 33.64 5.43 -7.67
C HIS A 27 33.20 3.97 -7.80
N THR A 28 33.38 3.21 -6.72
CA THR A 28 32.95 1.84 -6.61
C THR A 28 31.61 1.92 -5.91
N TRP A 29 30.59 1.35 -6.55
CA TRP A 29 29.27 1.18 -5.96
C TRP A 29 29.40 0.61 -4.54
N SER A 30 28.59 1.09 -3.59
CA SER A 30 28.51 0.46 -2.27
C SER A 30 28.15 -1.03 -2.39
N PRO A 31 28.38 -1.83 -1.34
CA PRO A 31 27.92 -3.22 -1.31
C PRO A 31 26.42 -3.36 -1.59
N LEU A 32 25.61 -2.45 -1.06
CA LEU A 32 24.17 -2.36 -1.32
C LEU A 32 23.90 -2.15 -2.82
N ALA A 33 24.47 -1.10 -3.41
CA ALA A 33 24.27 -0.82 -4.82
C ALA A 33 24.78 -1.94 -5.75
N SER A 34 25.92 -2.52 -5.42
CA SER A 34 26.52 -3.62 -6.19
C SER A 34 25.60 -4.83 -6.22
N ALA A 35 25.04 -5.22 -5.07
CA ALA A 35 24.12 -6.35 -4.96
C ALA A 35 22.82 -6.10 -5.73
N LEU A 36 22.24 -4.89 -5.60
CA LEU A 36 20.96 -4.53 -6.22
C LEU A 36 21.05 -4.21 -7.72
N ASN A 37 22.26 -3.98 -8.25
CA ASN A 37 22.51 -3.90 -9.69
C ASN A 37 22.60 -5.29 -10.35
N SER A 38 22.56 -6.38 -9.58
CA SER A 38 22.55 -7.76 -10.08
C SER A 38 21.27 -8.49 -9.67
N ARG A 39 20.47 -8.94 -10.64
CA ARG A 39 19.26 -9.73 -10.34
C ARG A 39 19.64 -11.01 -9.59
N PRO A 40 19.03 -11.31 -8.44
CA PRO A 40 19.33 -12.52 -7.71
C PRO A 40 18.92 -13.73 -8.55
N SER A 41 19.73 -14.78 -8.46
CA SER A 41 19.46 -16.06 -9.10
C SER A 41 19.63 -17.16 -8.07
N LYS A 42 19.08 -18.36 -8.33
CA LYS A 42 19.28 -19.51 -7.44
C LYS A 42 20.77 -19.81 -7.31
N LEU A 43 21.37 -19.35 -6.22
CA LEU A 43 22.68 -19.82 -5.81
C LEU A 43 22.52 -21.27 -5.37
N LEU A 44 23.24 -22.17 -6.03
CA LEU A 44 23.47 -23.53 -5.55
C LEU A 44 24.30 -23.43 -4.26
N SER A 45 23.61 -23.20 -3.14
CA SER A 45 24.25 -23.18 -1.83
C SER A 45 24.74 -24.59 -1.50
N LEU A 46 26.05 -24.73 -1.36
CA LEU A 46 26.72 -25.95 -0.88
C LEU A 46 26.56 -26.14 0.64
N GLN A 47 25.82 -25.26 1.33
CA GLN A 47 25.56 -25.35 2.76
C GLN A 47 24.28 -26.14 3.03
N PHE A 48 24.40 -27.26 3.75
CA PHE A 48 23.30 -28.04 4.30
C PHE A 48 22.60 -27.31 5.46
N LYS A 49 22.06 -26.11 5.21
CA LYS A 49 21.15 -25.44 6.15
C LYS A 49 19.74 -26.00 5.95
N GLY A 50 19.04 -26.26 7.06
CA GLY A 50 17.66 -26.74 7.03
C GLY A 50 16.71 -25.72 6.40
N ASN A 51 15.59 -26.21 5.84
CA ASN A 51 14.54 -25.35 5.31
C ASN A 51 13.89 -24.56 6.45
N SER A 52 13.99 -23.24 6.42
CA SER A 52 13.41 -22.34 7.42
C SER A 52 11.90 -22.13 7.23
N GLY A 53 11.36 -22.48 6.07
CA GLY A 53 10.03 -22.12 5.61
C GLY A 53 9.90 -20.63 5.24
N LEU A 54 8.78 -20.27 4.60
CA LEU A 54 8.55 -18.91 4.12
C LEU A 54 8.73 -17.89 5.24
N PHE A 55 9.51 -16.85 4.97
CA PHE A 55 9.81 -15.76 5.92
C PHE A 55 10.44 -16.25 7.23
N GLY A 56 11.05 -17.43 7.21
CA GLY A 56 11.62 -18.05 8.40
C GLY A 56 10.59 -18.67 9.34
N HIS A 57 9.34 -18.87 8.91
CA HIS A 57 8.33 -19.62 9.65
C HIS A 57 8.48 -21.13 9.43
N PRO A 58 8.88 -21.91 10.46
CA PRO A 58 9.14 -23.35 10.30
C PRO A 58 7.93 -24.14 9.86
N GLU A 59 6.71 -23.68 10.18
CA GLU A 59 5.45 -24.28 9.75
C GLU A 59 5.26 -24.15 8.23
N LEU A 60 5.76 -23.09 7.62
CA LEU A 60 5.58 -22.74 6.21
C LEU A 60 6.68 -23.33 5.30
N GLN A 61 7.19 -24.50 5.64
CA GLN A 61 8.03 -25.30 4.73
C GLN A 61 7.20 -25.92 3.60
N GLU A 62 5.91 -26.16 3.85
CA GLU A 62 4.92 -26.66 2.90
C GLU A 62 3.60 -25.88 3.07
N PRO A 63 2.71 -25.86 2.05
CA PRO A 63 1.46 -25.11 2.10
C PRO A 63 0.55 -25.49 3.28
N GLY A 64 0.60 -26.74 3.73
CA GLY A 64 -0.18 -27.22 4.88
C GLY A 64 0.14 -26.51 6.20
N GLY A 65 1.26 -25.79 6.28
CA GLY A 65 1.61 -24.95 7.42
C GLY A 65 0.58 -23.87 7.74
N PHE A 66 -0.10 -23.33 6.73
CA PHE A 66 -1.16 -22.33 6.92
C PHE A 66 -2.31 -22.87 7.76
N TYR A 67 -2.66 -24.16 7.60
CA TYR A 67 -3.67 -24.81 8.42
C TYR A 67 -3.24 -24.82 9.90
N LEU A 68 -1.99 -25.17 10.19
CA LEU A 68 -1.46 -25.19 11.55
C LEU A 68 -1.42 -23.78 12.18
N LEU A 69 -0.94 -22.78 11.44
CA LEU A 69 -0.92 -21.40 11.90
C LEU A 69 -2.33 -20.90 12.24
N LYS A 70 -3.29 -21.18 11.36
CA LYS A 70 -4.71 -20.84 11.53
C LYS A 70 -5.30 -21.53 12.77
N GLU A 71 -5.17 -22.85 12.92
CA GLU A 71 -5.70 -23.57 14.09
C GLU A 71 -5.09 -23.07 15.39
N ASN A 72 -3.77 -22.86 15.43
CA ASN A 72 -3.08 -22.32 16.61
C ASN A 72 -3.59 -20.93 16.99
N ALA A 73 -3.76 -20.04 16.01
CA ALA A 73 -4.31 -18.71 16.24
C ALA A 73 -5.75 -18.76 16.79
N MET A 74 -6.58 -19.70 16.30
CA MET A 74 -7.93 -19.90 16.81
C MET A 74 -7.92 -20.37 18.28
N PHE A 75 -7.09 -21.37 18.62
CA PHE A 75 -6.98 -21.87 19.99
C PHE A 75 -6.47 -20.81 20.96
N GLU A 76 -5.40 -20.10 20.59
CA GLU A 76 -4.84 -19.03 21.42
C GLU A 76 -5.85 -17.89 21.60
N SER A 77 -6.57 -17.52 20.53
CA SER A 77 -7.64 -16.50 20.61
C SER A 77 -8.73 -16.89 21.61
N ASP A 78 -9.19 -18.15 21.60
CA ASP A 78 -10.19 -18.63 22.55
C ASP A 78 -9.70 -18.53 24.01
N ASP A 79 -8.43 -18.83 24.27
CA ASP A 79 -7.85 -18.72 25.61
C ASP A 79 -7.69 -17.26 26.06
N LEU A 80 -7.31 -16.36 25.15
CA LEU A 80 -7.24 -14.92 25.40
C LEU A 80 -8.63 -14.34 25.68
N VAL A 81 -9.66 -14.77 24.95
CA VAL A 81 -11.05 -14.36 25.22
C VAL A 81 -11.52 -14.84 26.59
N LYS A 82 -11.17 -16.07 26.99
CA LYS A 82 -11.45 -16.58 28.34
C LYS A 82 -10.77 -15.73 29.41
N GLU A 83 -9.53 -15.32 29.19
CA GLU A 83 -8.79 -14.43 30.09
C GLU A 83 -9.44 -13.05 30.20
N CYS A 84 -9.78 -12.40 29.08
CA CYS A 84 -10.51 -11.12 29.07
C CYS A 84 -11.81 -11.20 29.87
N CYS A 85 -12.52 -12.34 29.76
CA CYS A 85 -13.78 -12.59 30.43
C CYS A 85 -13.65 -13.05 31.88
N SER A 86 -12.43 -13.24 32.39
CA SER A 86 -12.18 -13.72 33.75
C SER A 86 -12.11 -12.56 34.75
N PRO A 87 -12.80 -12.66 35.91
CA PRO A 87 -12.69 -11.65 36.96
C PRO A 87 -11.31 -11.65 37.65
N THR A 88 -10.50 -12.69 37.46
CA THR A 88 -9.16 -12.83 38.05
C THR A 88 -8.05 -12.76 37.00
N ARG A 89 -8.25 -11.95 35.95
CA ARG A 89 -7.24 -11.73 34.91
C ARG A 89 -5.92 -11.22 35.51
N SER A 90 -4.79 -11.71 34.99
CA SER A 90 -3.45 -11.41 35.51
C SER A 90 -2.74 -10.25 34.79
N ARG A 91 -3.04 -10.01 33.51
CA ARG A 91 -2.47 -8.92 32.67
C ARG A 91 -3.41 -7.74 32.58
N LYS A 92 -3.05 -6.59 31.99
CA LYS A 92 -4.01 -5.51 31.70
C LYS A 92 -4.97 -5.92 30.57
N MET A 93 -6.18 -5.37 30.53
CA MET A 93 -7.16 -5.70 29.48
C MET A 93 -6.58 -5.39 28.10
N VAL A 94 -5.93 -4.22 27.99
CA VAL A 94 -5.29 -3.79 26.75
C VAL A 94 -4.16 -4.72 26.30
N GLU A 95 -3.41 -5.32 27.22
CA GLU A 95 -2.31 -6.26 26.89
C GLU A 95 -2.85 -7.60 26.36
N VAL A 96 -4.01 -8.05 26.88
CA VAL A 96 -4.67 -9.25 26.38
C VAL A 96 -5.28 -8.99 24.99
N PHE A 97 -5.90 -7.83 24.78
CA PHE A 97 -6.43 -7.42 23.47
C PHE A 97 -5.33 -7.22 22.43
N ASP A 98 -4.21 -6.61 22.82
CA ASP A 98 -3.03 -6.46 21.95
C ASP A 98 -2.41 -7.82 21.59
N GLN A 99 -2.37 -8.77 22.54
CA GLN A 99 -1.99 -10.16 22.21
C GLN A 99 -2.99 -10.82 21.26
N LEU A 100 -4.29 -10.64 21.49
CA LEU A 100 -5.33 -11.20 20.61
C LEU A 100 -5.20 -10.66 19.18
N SER A 101 -4.95 -9.36 19.03
CA SER A 101 -4.71 -8.75 17.72
C SER A 101 -3.43 -9.30 17.08
N ASP A 102 -2.31 -9.38 17.79
CA ASP A 102 -1.04 -9.94 17.26
C ASP A 102 -1.21 -11.40 16.82
N THR A 103 -1.88 -12.23 17.61
CA THR A 103 -2.16 -13.64 17.27
C THR A 103 -2.90 -13.77 15.94
N LEU A 104 -3.86 -12.89 15.65
CA LEU A 104 -4.64 -12.89 14.41
C LEU A 104 -3.84 -12.28 13.25
N CYS A 105 -3.25 -11.10 13.43
CA CYS A 105 -2.49 -10.37 12.42
C CYS A 105 -1.27 -11.16 11.91
N ARG A 106 -0.57 -11.88 12.80
CA ARG A 106 0.57 -12.73 12.41
C ARG A 106 0.22 -13.83 11.40
N VAL A 107 -1.06 -14.21 11.30
CA VAL A 107 -1.55 -15.13 10.27
C VAL A 107 -2.15 -14.36 9.11
N ALA A 108 -3.03 -13.38 9.38
CA ALA A 108 -3.75 -12.64 8.37
C ALA A 108 -2.82 -11.87 7.41
N ASP A 109 -1.88 -11.11 7.96
CA ASP A 109 -1.00 -10.22 7.20
C ASP A 109 -0.10 -11.01 6.24
N LEU A 110 0.51 -12.08 6.75
CA LEU A 110 1.35 -12.99 5.98
C LEU A 110 0.52 -13.79 4.94
N ALA A 111 -0.69 -14.23 5.29
CA ALA A 111 -1.56 -14.96 4.37
C ALA A 111 -2.08 -14.06 3.23
N GLU A 112 -2.41 -12.80 3.53
CA GLU A 112 -2.84 -11.79 2.56
C GLU A 112 -1.79 -11.59 1.47
N PHE A 113 -0.52 -11.48 1.86
CA PHE A 113 0.54 -11.39 0.87
C PHE A 113 0.69 -12.69 0.04
N VAL A 114 0.75 -13.84 0.72
CA VAL A 114 1.02 -15.13 0.05
C VAL A 114 -0.08 -15.51 -0.92
N ARG A 115 -1.36 -15.25 -0.60
CA ARG A 115 -2.49 -15.53 -1.52
C ARG A 115 -2.43 -14.68 -2.80
N LEU A 116 -1.92 -13.45 -2.71
CA LEU A 116 -1.84 -12.54 -3.84
C LEU A 116 -0.62 -12.77 -4.73
N ALA A 117 0.54 -13.09 -4.16
CA ALA A 117 1.81 -12.95 -4.88
C ALA A 117 2.67 -14.21 -4.99
N HIS A 118 2.31 -15.29 -4.29
CA HIS A 118 3.11 -16.53 -4.32
C HIS A 118 2.95 -17.25 -5.68
N PRO A 119 4.05 -17.64 -6.36
CA PRO A 119 3.98 -18.19 -7.71
C PRO A 119 3.34 -19.59 -7.81
N GLN A 120 3.30 -20.33 -6.71
CA GLN A 120 2.66 -21.65 -6.66
C GLN A 120 1.22 -21.55 -6.13
N ALA A 121 0.25 -21.98 -6.93
CA ALA A 121 -1.17 -21.96 -6.60
C ALA A 121 -1.52 -22.69 -5.29
N ARG A 122 -0.81 -23.77 -4.95
CA ARG A 122 -1.05 -24.52 -3.68
C ARG A 122 -0.79 -23.68 -2.42
N TYR A 123 0.20 -22.80 -2.46
CA TYR A 123 0.48 -21.86 -1.37
C TYR A 123 -0.55 -20.73 -1.35
N ALA A 124 -0.87 -20.19 -2.53
CA ALA A 124 -1.87 -19.14 -2.65
C ALA A 124 -3.25 -19.59 -2.10
N GLN A 125 -3.71 -20.79 -2.48
CA GLN A 125 -4.97 -21.35 -1.99
C GLN A 125 -4.95 -21.62 -0.48
N ALA A 126 -3.87 -22.21 0.05
CA ALA A 126 -3.78 -22.46 1.49
C ALA A 126 -3.76 -21.16 2.31
N ALA A 127 -3.15 -20.11 1.78
CA ALA A 127 -3.16 -18.78 2.37
C ALA A 127 -4.53 -18.11 2.25
N GLU A 128 -5.22 -18.23 1.12
CA GLU A 128 -6.61 -17.77 0.92
C GLU A 128 -7.53 -18.40 1.98
N ASP A 129 -7.46 -19.72 2.17
CA ASP A 129 -8.27 -20.44 3.16
C ASP A 129 -8.00 -19.96 4.60
N ALA A 130 -6.72 -19.71 4.93
CA ALA A 130 -6.34 -19.16 6.23
C ALA A 130 -6.83 -17.72 6.41
N CYS A 131 -6.70 -16.88 5.38
CA CYS A 131 -7.17 -15.50 5.40
C CYS A 131 -8.67 -15.42 5.65
N ILE A 132 -9.48 -16.18 4.89
CA ILE A 132 -10.93 -16.24 5.06
C ILE A 132 -11.31 -16.66 6.48
N ALA A 133 -10.66 -17.70 7.01
CA ALA A 133 -10.94 -18.20 8.35
C ALA A 133 -10.61 -17.18 9.46
N ILE A 134 -9.45 -16.51 9.35
CA ILE A 134 -9.05 -15.48 10.32
C ILE A 134 -9.94 -14.24 10.23
N SER A 135 -10.30 -13.78 9.02
CA SER A 135 -11.26 -12.69 8.84
C SER A 135 -12.62 -13.01 9.47
N GLY A 136 -13.14 -14.23 9.27
CA GLY A 136 -14.38 -14.67 9.92
C GLY A 136 -14.28 -14.72 11.46
N LEU A 137 -13.12 -15.10 11.99
CA LEU A 137 -12.86 -15.05 13.43
C LEU A 137 -12.83 -13.60 13.95
N VAL A 138 -12.20 -12.66 13.24
CA VAL A 138 -12.19 -11.24 13.59
C VAL A 138 -13.62 -10.69 13.65
N GLU A 139 -14.46 -11.00 12.67
CA GLU A 139 -15.87 -10.58 12.68
C GLU A 139 -16.65 -11.16 13.87
N LYS A 140 -16.44 -12.44 14.19
CA LYS A 140 -17.03 -13.10 15.36
C LYS A 140 -16.56 -12.42 16.66
N LEU A 141 -15.28 -12.04 16.75
CA LEU A 141 -14.73 -11.36 17.92
C LEU A 141 -15.29 -9.94 18.06
N ASN A 142 -15.36 -9.18 16.97
CA ASN A 142 -15.90 -7.82 16.94
C ASN A 142 -17.41 -7.76 17.25
N THR A 143 -18.11 -8.90 17.14
CA THR A 143 -19.53 -9.04 17.51
C THR A 143 -19.73 -9.82 18.82
N HIS A 144 -18.66 -10.12 19.56
CA HIS A 144 -18.72 -10.91 20.79
C HIS A 144 -19.20 -10.09 22.01
N ALA A 145 -20.50 -10.18 22.34
CA ALA A 145 -21.13 -9.39 23.40
C ALA A 145 -20.43 -9.43 24.77
N LYS A 146 -20.04 -10.61 25.25
CA LYS A 146 -19.36 -10.72 26.56
C LYS A 146 -18.02 -9.98 26.59
N LEU A 147 -17.22 -10.14 25.54
CA LEU A 147 -15.91 -9.50 25.39
C LEU A 147 -16.07 -7.96 25.36
N TYR A 148 -17.04 -7.46 24.59
CA TYR A 148 -17.43 -6.05 24.59
C TYR A 148 -17.80 -5.54 25.97
N HIS A 149 -18.66 -6.26 26.70
CA HIS A 149 -19.05 -5.86 28.05
C HIS A 149 -17.85 -5.79 28.99
N CYS A 150 -16.97 -6.80 28.98
CA CYS A 150 -15.75 -6.79 29.79
C CYS A 150 -14.84 -5.59 29.49
N LEU A 151 -14.63 -5.26 28.21
CA LEU A 151 -13.85 -4.10 27.81
C LEU A 151 -14.53 -2.78 28.20
N ARG A 152 -15.85 -2.67 28.00
CA ARG A 152 -16.63 -1.49 28.34
C ARG A 152 -16.56 -1.18 29.84
N GLU A 153 -16.68 -2.19 30.71
CA GLU A 153 -16.52 -1.99 32.15
C GLU A 153 -15.14 -1.44 32.50
N VAL A 154 -14.07 -1.94 31.86
CA VAL A 154 -12.71 -1.41 32.04
C VAL A 154 -12.60 0.04 31.57
N VAL A 155 -13.21 0.40 30.44
CA VAL A 155 -13.19 1.78 29.92
C VAL A 155 -13.98 2.74 30.81
N LEU A 156 -15.12 2.31 31.37
CA LEU A 156 -16.00 3.16 32.20
C LEU A 156 -15.52 3.29 33.65
N HIS A 157 -15.03 2.19 34.24
CA HIS A 157 -14.73 2.09 35.67
C HIS A 157 -13.24 1.95 35.98
N GLY A 158 -12.41 1.82 34.95
CA GLY A 158 -10.98 1.57 35.09
C GLY A 158 -10.65 0.08 35.12
N ASP A 159 -9.44 -0.27 34.69
CA ASP A 159 -8.90 -1.62 34.83
C ASP A 159 -8.53 -1.89 36.30
N HIS A 160 -8.68 -3.14 36.77
CA HIS A 160 -8.17 -3.54 38.07
C HIS A 160 -6.62 -3.53 38.11
N MET A 161 -5.97 -3.61 36.95
CA MET A 161 -4.52 -3.42 36.82
C MET A 161 -4.18 -1.93 36.64
N PRO A 162 -3.03 -1.45 37.13
CA PRO A 162 -2.58 -0.09 36.88
C PRO A 162 -2.43 0.17 35.38
N THR A 163 -3.09 1.21 34.86
CA THR A 163 -3.07 1.58 33.44
C THR A 163 -2.44 2.95 33.22
N THR A 164 -1.74 3.11 32.09
CA THR A 164 -1.24 4.40 31.60
C THR A 164 -2.32 5.14 30.80
N LYS A 165 -2.04 6.41 30.42
CA LYS A 165 -2.92 7.15 29.49
C LYS A 165 -3.00 6.49 28.11
N VAL A 166 -1.90 5.86 27.66
CA VAL A 166 -1.86 5.14 26.40
C VAL A 166 -2.75 3.91 26.49
N ASP A 167 -2.64 3.13 27.56
CA ASP A 167 -3.48 1.95 27.81
C ASP A 167 -4.97 2.31 27.75
N GLN A 168 -5.36 3.41 28.40
CA GLN A 168 -6.74 3.90 28.43
C GLN A 168 -7.21 4.40 27.05
N HIS A 169 -6.32 4.99 26.27
CA HIS A 169 -6.64 5.44 24.92
C HIS A 169 -6.84 4.25 23.98
N VAL A 170 -5.92 3.28 23.99
CA VAL A 170 -6.01 2.06 23.17
C VAL A 170 -7.26 1.25 23.53
N ALA A 171 -7.60 1.13 24.83
CA ALA A 171 -8.85 0.48 25.24
C ALA A 171 -10.11 1.15 24.66
N LYS A 172 -10.10 2.48 24.52
CA LYS A 172 -11.20 3.22 23.86
C LYS A 172 -11.23 2.97 22.35
N LEU A 173 -10.08 2.84 21.70
CA LEU A 173 -10.00 2.49 20.28
C LEU A 173 -10.59 1.10 20.04
N PHE A 174 -10.19 0.09 20.82
CA PHE A 174 -10.80 -1.24 20.72
C PHE A 174 -12.31 -1.19 20.97
N LEU A 175 -12.78 -0.46 21.97
CA LEU A 175 -14.22 -0.32 22.25
C LEU A 175 -14.96 0.30 21.06
N HIS A 176 -14.33 1.29 20.42
CA HIS A 176 -14.87 1.93 19.22
C HIS A 176 -15.02 0.94 18.06
N ASP A 177 -14.08 0.03 17.86
CA ASP A 177 -14.13 -0.97 16.78
C ASP A 177 -15.33 -1.93 16.93
N PHE A 178 -15.65 -2.34 18.18
CA PHE A 178 -16.89 -3.10 18.44
C PHE A 178 -18.13 -2.29 18.08
N GLU A 179 -18.16 -1.00 18.45
CA GLU A 179 -19.30 -0.13 18.19
C GLU A 179 -19.51 0.13 16.70
N GLN A 180 -18.41 0.32 15.95
CA GLN A 180 -18.43 0.42 14.49
C GLN A 180 -18.89 -0.88 13.80
N SER A 181 -18.67 -2.01 14.45
CA SER A 181 -19.12 -3.35 14.01
C SER A 181 -20.57 -3.65 14.40
N GLY A 182 -21.28 -2.70 15.01
CA GLY A 182 -22.70 -2.86 15.34
C GLY A 182 -22.96 -3.69 16.59
N ILE A 183 -21.99 -3.84 17.51
CA ILE A 183 -22.16 -4.67 18.72
C ILE A 183 -23.39 -4.27 19.57
N HIS A 184 -23.74 -2.99 19.55
CA HIS A 184 -24.84 -2.39 20.29
C HIS A 184 -26.23 -2.81 19.77
N LEU A 185 -26.28 -3.42 18.59
CA LEU A 185 -27.50 -3.88 17.94
C LEU A 185 -27.99 -5.19 18.57
N ASN A 186 -29.27 -5.51 18.38
CA ASN A 186 -29.79 -6.82 18.76
C ASN A 186 -29.25 -7.93 17.84
N GLU A 187 -29.39 -9.20 18.23
CA GLU A 187 -28.80 -10.33 17.49
C GLU A 187 -29.22 -10.38 16.02
N ASN A 188 -30.49 -10.14 15.72
CA ASN A 188 -31.00 -10.16 14.35
C ASN A 188 -30.39 -9.03 13.50
N GLN A 189 -30.27 -7.83 14.08
CA GLN A 189 -29.64 -6.68 13.44
C GLN A 189 -28.13 -6.89 13.26
N ARG A 190 -27.44 -7.46 14.25
CA ARG A 190 -26.02 -7.83 14.14
C ARG A 190 -25.79 -8.83 13.01
N GLN A 191 -26.58 -9.90 12.95
CA GLN A 191 -26.47 -10.87 11.86
C GLN A 191 -26.73 -10.23 10.49
N ARG A 192 -27.67 -9.28 10.41
CA ARG A 192 -27.89 -8.51 9.19
C ARG A 192 -26.68 -7.67 8.79
N VAL A 193 -26.04 -6.99 9.75
CA VAL A 193 -24.80 -6.22 9.52
C VAL A 193 -23.67 -7.12 9.02
N VAL A 194 -23.48 -8.30 9.63
CA VAL A 194 -22.46 -9.28 9.19
C VAL A 194 -22.73 -9.72 7.75
N ASN A 195 -23.96 -10.12 7.42
CA ASN A 195 -24.31 -10.57 6.07
C ASN A 195 -24.16 -9.43 5.03
N LEU A 196 -24.48 -8.19 5.41
CA LEU A 196 -24.26 -7.01 4.56
C LEU A 196 -22.77 -6.78 4.33
N ASN A 197 -21.93 -6.88 5.37
CA ASN A 197 -20.48 -6.70 5.24
C ASN A 197 -19.88 -7.72 4.27
N GLU A 198 -20.21 -9.00 4.42
CA GLU A 198 -19.80 -10.08 3.52
C GLU A 198 -20.21 -9.78 2.08
N SER A 199 -21.49 -9.44 1.86
CA SER A 199 -22.01 -9.13 0.52
C SER A 199 -21.31 -7.92 -0.11
N ILE A 200 -21.07 -6.86 0.67
CA ILE A 200 -20.37 -5.65 0.21
C ILE A 200 -18.93 -5.97 -0.21
N LEU A 201 -18.22 -6.79 0.57
CA LEU A 201 -16.85 -7.21 0.26
C LEU A 201 -16.80 -8.04 -1.02
N THR A 202 -17.67 -9.05 -1.16
CA THR A 202 -17.75 -9.90 -2.36
C THR A 202 -18.12 -9.08 -3.60
N LEU A 203 -19.15 -8.24 -3.52
CA LEU A 203 -19.54 -7.36 -4.64
C LEU A 203 -18.41 -6.40 -5.01
N GLY A 204 -17.72 -5.83 -4.03
CA GLY A 204 -16.57 -4.94 -4.24
C GLY A 204 -15.43 -5.64 -5.00
N GLN A 205 -15.11 -6.87 -4.63
CA GLN A 205 -14.09 -7.67 -5.32
C GLN A 205 -14.49 -7.97 -6.77
N HIS A 206 -15.72 -8.42 -7.01
CA HIS A 206 -16.21 -8.68 -8.36
C HIS A 206 -16.25 -7.42 -9.24
N PHE A 207 -16.65 -6.28 -8.66
CA PHE A 207 -16.64 -4.99 -9.34
C PHE A 207 -15.21 -4.57 -9.71
N MET A 208 -14.26 -4.65 -8.77
CA MET A 208 -12.86 -4.30 -9.04
C MET A 208 -12.21 -5.20 -10.08
N ASN A 209 -12.51 -6.50 -10.05
CA ASN A 209 -12.02 -7.43 -11.08
C ASN A 209 -12.62 -7.09 -12.45
N GLY A 210 -13.90 -6.70 -12.50
CA GLY A 210 -14.61 -6.33 -13.72
C GLY A 210 -14.25 -4.97 -14.31
N SER A 211 -13.85 -4.00 -13.48
CA SER A 211 -13.65 -2.59 -13.89
C SER A 211 -12.49 -2.37 -14.87
N HIS A 212 -11.52 -3.29 -14.88
CA HIS A 212 -10.35 -3.26 -15.77
C HIS A 212 -10.42 -4.26 -16.93
N HIS A 213 -11.57 -4.91 -17.15
CA HIS A 213 -11.69 -5.92 -18.20
C HIS A 213 -11.51 -5.32 -19.61
N PRO A 214 -10.66 -5.92 -20.46
CA PRO A 214 -10.57 -5.55 -21.87
C PRO A 214 -11.92 -5.65 -22.57
N ARG A 215 -12.17 -4.72 -23.49
CA ARG A 215 -13.43 -4.65 -24.25
C ARG A 215 -13.20 -5.09 -25.69
N ALA A 216 -14.06 -5.97 -26.18
CA ALA A 216 -14.01 -6.47 -27.54
C ALA A 216 -15.14 -5.88 -28.39
N VAL A 217 -14.81 -5.38 -29.59
CA VAL A 217 -15.79 -4.92 -30.58
C VAL A 217 -15.53 -5.55 -31.94
N PRO A 218 -16.56 -5.82 -32.75
CA PRO A 218 -16.37 -6.32 -34.11
C PRO A 218 -15.52 -5.36 -34.95
N LYS A 219 -14.57 -5.89 -35.73
CA LYS A 219 -13.62 -5.07 -36.51
C LYS A 219 -14.30 -4.13 -37.51
N ASP A 220 -15.46 -4.51 -38.03
CA ASP A 220 -16.26 -3.72 -38.98
C ASP A 220 -16.87 -2.46 -38.37
N LYS A 221 -16.94 -2.39 -37.02
CA LYS A 221 -17.37 -1.18 -36.30
C LYS A 221 -16.28 -0.12 -36.18
N LEU A 222 -15.03 -0.46 -36.51
CA LEU A 222 -13.90 0.46 -36.47
C LEU A 222 -13.34 0.75 -37.87
N PRO A 223 -12.91 2.00 -38.15
CA PRO A 223 -12.21 2.34 -39.38
C PRO A 223 -10.95 1.48 -39.59
N GLU A 224 -10.70 1.05 -40.82
CA GLU A 224 -9.55 0.20 -41.14
C GLU A 224 -8.20 0.82 -40.77
N SER A 225 -8.09 2.16 -40.88
CA SER A 225 -6.88 2.92 -40.56
C SER A 225 -6.38 2.79 -39.12
N ILE A 226 -7.27 2.48 -38.17
CA ILE A 226 -6.94 2.43 -36.74
C ILE A 226 -6.87 1.01 -36.17
N ARG A 227 -7.34 -0.01 -36.91
CA ARG A 227 -7.42 -1.39 -36.42
C ARG A 227 -6.05 -1.95 -36.00
N GLN A 228 -5.01 -1.57 -36.73
CA GLN A 228 -3.62 -1.99 -36.45
C GLN A 228 -3.06 -1.51 -35.11
N HIS A 229 -3.69 -0.51 -34.48
CA HIS A 229 -3.24 0.02 -33.18
C HIS A 229 -3.76 -0.79 -32.00
N PHE A 230 -4.69 -1.72 -32.23
CA PHE A 230 -5.32 -2.53 -31.20
C PHE A 230 -4.98 -4.00 -31.37
N ALA A 231 -5.15 -4.78 -30.30
CA ALA A 231 -5.04 -6.23 -30.40
C ALA A 231 -6.22 -6.79 -31.21
N ILE A 232 -5.96 -7.79 -32.05
CA ILE A 232 -6.97 -8.47 -32.85
C ILE A 232 -7.14 -9.89 -32.31
N ASP A 233 -8.36 -10.25 -31.97
CA ASP A 233 -8.75 -11.61 -31.59
C ASP A 233 -9.89 -12.10 -32.50
N GLY A 234 -9.55 -12.99 -33.43
CA GLY A 234 -10.46 -13.47 -34.45
C GLY A 234 -11.05 -12.34 -35.30
N ASN A 235 -12.36 -12.11 -35.16
CA ASN A 235 -13.07 -11.03 -35.88
C ASN A 235 -13.23 -9.75 -35.05
N ASN A 236 -12.69 -9.72 -33.83
CA ASN A 236 -12.85 -8.64 -32.89
C ASN A 236 -11.55 -7.86 -32.69
N ILE A 237 -11.71 -6.57 -32.40
CA ILE A 237 -10.69 -5.69 -31.89
C ILE A 237 -10.83 -5.65 -30.37
N VAL A 238 -9.73 -5.91 -29.67
CA VAL A 238 -9.64 -5.90 -28.21
C VAL A 238 -8.93 -4.62 -27.76
N VAL A 239 -9.63 -3.83 -26.95
CA VAL A 239 -9.13 -2.57 -26.37
C VAL A 239 -8.87 -2.81 -24.89
N THR A 240 -7.60 -2.70 -24.49
CA THR A 240 -7.11 -2.99 -23.13
C THR A 240 -6.85 -1.75 -22.29
N GLY A 241 -7.12 -0.55 -22.80
CA GLY A 241 -6.88 0.70 -22.08
C GLY A 241 -7.25 1.95 -22.88
N LEU A 242 -6.76 3.11 -22.46
CA LEU A 242 -7.12 4.42 -23.04
C LEU A 242 -6.27 4.83 -24.24
N TYR A 243 -5.12 4.19 -24.48
CA TYR A 243 -4.20 4.51 -25.59
C TYR A 243 -3.85 6.01 -25.66
N ALA A 244 -3.65 6.66 -24.52
CA ALA A 244 -3.38 8.11 -24.42
C ALA A 244 -2.17 8.58 -25.26
N ASP A 245 -1.21 7.67 -25.49
CA ASP A 245 -0.01 7.97 -26.28
C ASP A 245 -0.20 7.90 -27.79
N ALA A 246 -1.34 7.38 -28.25
CA ALA A 246 -1.60 7.25 -29.69
C ALA A 246 -1.59 8.64 -30.36
N PRO A 247 -0.85 8.82 -31.45
CA PRO A 247 -0.73 10.11 -32.13
C PRO A 247 -2.05 10.53 -32.80
N GLN A 248 -2.83 9.54 -33.27
CA GLN A 248 -4.09 9.78 -33.96
C GLN A 248 -5.23 9.97 -32.97
N GLU A 249 -5.92 11.12 -33.04
CA GLU A 249 -7.09 11.43 -32.21
C GLU A 249 -8.17 10.35 -32.29
N ILE A 250 -8.45 9.86 -33.50
CA ILE A 250 -9.48 8.84 -33.73
C ILE A 250 -9.20 7.52 -33.00
N THR A 251 -7.92 7.16 -32.82
CA THR A 251 -7.51 5.98 -32.04
C THR A 251 -7.79 6.20 -30.55
N ARG A 252 -7.45 7.38 -30.03
CA ARG A 252 -7.72 7.75 -28.63
C ARG A 252 -9.21 7.83 -28.34
N GLU A 253 -9.98 8.43 -29.25
CA GLU A 253 -11.44 8.52 -29.15
C GLU A 253 -12.08 7.12 -29.14
N ALA A 254 -11.70 6.26 -30.08
CA ALA A 254 -12.21 4.89 -30.15
C ALA A 254 -11.86 4.11 -28.87
N ALA A 255 -10.60 4.20 -28.42
CA ALA A 255 -10.15 3.57 -27.18
C ALA A 255 -10.96 4.05 -25.97
N TYR A 256 -11.09 5.36 -25.78
CA TYR A 256 -11.83 5.96 -24.68
C TYR A 256 -13.29 5.49 -24.66
N LYS A 257 -13.98 5.56 -25.81
CA LYS A 257 -15.41 5.20 -25.92
C LYS A 257 -15.66 3.71 -25.74
N ILE A 258 -14.75 2.85 -26.20
CA ILE A 258 -14.90 1.39 -26.09
C ILE A 258 -14.51 0.92 -24.69
N TYR A 259 -13.36 1.36 -24.19
CA TYR A 259 -12.82 0.90 -22.91
C TYR A 259 -13.67 1.36 -21.73
N LEU A 260 -14.15 2.61 -21.74
CA LEU A 260 -15.01 3.18 -20.71
C LEU A 260 -16.51 3.06 -21.02
N PHE A 261 -16.89 2.18 -21.96
CA PHE A 261 -18.30 1.98 -22.26
C PHE A 261 -19.03 1.41 -21.03
N PRO A 262 -20.20 1.95 -20.64
CA PRO A 262 -20.96 1.48 -19.50
C PRO A 262 -21.27 -0.02 -19.59
N ASP A 263 -21.05 -0.72 -18.49
CA ASP A 263 -21.36 -2.14 -18.36
C ASP A 263 -22.54 -2.30 -17.41
N PRO A 264 -23.72 -2.73 -17.90
CA PRO A 264 -24.90 -2.86 -17.06
C PRO A 264 -24.69 -3.78 -15.85
N HIS A 265 -23.90 -4.84 -15.99
CA HIS A 265 -23.64 -5.76 -14.88
C HIS A 265 -22.76 -5.12 -13.81
N GLN A 266 -21.76 -4.33 -14.22
CA GLN A 266 -20.95 -3.55 -13.27
C GLN A 266 -21.77 -2.47 -12.58
N GLU A 267 -22.69 -1.82 -13.30
CA GLU A 267 -23.59 -0.79 -12.76
C GLU A 267 -24.58 -1.37 -11.73
N ASP A 268 -25.16 -2.54 -12.01
CA ASP A 268 -26.02 -3.27 -11.10
C ASP A 268 -25.26 -3.68 -9.82
N MET A 269 -24.07 -4.26 -9.95
CA MET A 269 -23.23 -4.63 -8.80
C MET A 269 -22.84 -3.42 -7.95
N LEU A 270 -22.46 -2.31 -8.59
CA LEU A 270 -22.15 -1.07 -7.87
C LEU A 270 -23.38 -0.56 -7.11
N SER A 271 -24.55 -0.59 -7.74
CA SER A 271 -25.80 -0.16 -7.12
C SER A 271 -26.18 -1.02 -5.91
N GLU A 272 -26.08 -2.35 -6.03
CA GLU A 272 -26.30 -3.28 -4.92
C GLU A 272 -25.31 -3.04 -3.77
N MET A 273 -24.02 -2.84 -4.09
CA MET A 273 -22.99 -2.53 -3.10
C MET A 273 -23.29 -1.22 -2.37
N LEU A 274 -23.69 -0.16 -3.08
CA LEU A 274 -24.03 1.13 -2.49
C LEU A 274 -25.27 1.05 -1.59
N ASN A 275 -26.29 0.30 -2.00
CA ASN A 275 -27.49 0.05 -1.20
C ASN A 275 -27.16 -0.74 0.07
N GLY A 276 -26.34 -1.79 -0.03
CA GLY A 276 -25.87 -2.56 1.12
C GLY A 276 -25.09 -1.68 2.12
N ARG A 277 -24.19 -0.83 1.61
CA ARG A 277 -23.45 0.15 2.43
C ARG A 277 -24.36 1.14 3.14
N HIS A 278 -25.39 1.64 2.46
CA HIS A 278 -26.37 2.54 3.05
C HIS A 278 -27.15 1.85 4.17
N GLU A 279 -27.71 0.67 3.91
CA GLU A 279 -28.45 -0.11 4.90
C GLU A 279 -27.59 -0.42 6.13
N MET A 280 -26.36 -0.89 5.92
CA MET A 280 -25.43 -1.21 7.00
C MET A 280 -25.12 0.02 7.87
N ALA A 281 -24.87 1.18 7.25
CA ALA A 281 -24.59 2.41 7.98
C ALA A 281 -25.79 2.86 8.83
N THR A 282 -26.99 2.82 8.26
CA THR A 282 -28.22 3.18 8.97
C THR A 282 -28.51 2.21 10.13
N LEU A 283 -28.29 0.90 9.94
CA LEU A 283 -28.42 -0.08 11.01
C LEU A 283 -27.47 0.21 12.17
N CYS A 284 -26.21 0.56 11.88
CA CYS A 284 -25.22 0.92 12.91
C CYS A 284 -25.38 2.35 13.46
N GLY A 285 -26.46 3.06 13.15
CA GLY A 285 -26.76 4.39 13.69
C GLY A 285 -26.06 5.56 13.01
N PHE A 286 -25.44 5.36 11.84
CA PHE A 286 -24.81 6.43 11.06
C PHE A 286 -25.80 7.05 10.05
N PRO A 287 -25.75 8.38 9.81
CA PRO A 287 -26.60 9.03 8.82
C PRO A 287 -26.34 8.55 7.38
N SER A 288 -25.09 8.21 7.06
CA SER A 288 -24.68 7.67 5.76
C SER A 288 -23.44 6.79 5.90
N TYR A 289 -23.16 5.99 4.87
CA TYR A 289 -21.91 5.22 4.85
C TYR A 289 -20.67 6.10 4.89
N ALA A 290 -20.72 7.31 4.32
CA ALA A 290 -19.61 8.26 4.39
C ALA A 290 -19.31 8.67 5.84
N HIS A 291 -20.34 8.95 6.65
CA HIS A 291 -20.17 9.21 8.08
C HIS A 291 -19.50 8.04 8.81
N ARG A 292 -19.91 6.80 8.49
CA ARG A 292 -19.27 5.60 9.04
C ARG A 292 -17.81 5.48 8.59
N ALA A 293 -17.52 5.70 7.32
CA ALA A 293 -16.21 5.47 6.72
C ALA A 293 -15.14 6.48 7.18
N VAL A 294 -15.52 7.72 7.47
CA VAL A 294 -14.59 8.76 7.94
C VAL A 294 -14.54 8.89 9.45
N ASN A 295 -15.38 8.15 10.18
CA ASN A 295 -15.41 8.15 11.64
C ASN A 295 -14.08 7.61 12.19
N GLY A 296 -13.42 8.39 13.04
CA GLY A 296 -12.08 8.08 13.55
C GLY A 296 -10.93 8.43 12.59
N SER A 297 -11.22 8.92 11.38
CA SER A 297 -10.20 9.50 10.49
C SER A 297 -9.91 10.96 10.86
N LEU A 298 -8.79 11.51 10.37
CA LEU A 298 -8.45 12.93 10.50
C LEU A 298 -9.50 13.87 9.88
N ALA A 299 -10.29 13.39 8.92
CA ALA A 299 -11.33 14.20 8.29
C ALA A 299 -12.59 14.31 9.16
N GLU A 300 -12.79 13.38 10.09
CA GLU A 300 -13.89 13.28 11.07
C GLU A 300 -15.33 13.20 10.50
N THR A 301 -15.68 14.03 9.51
CA THR A 301 -17.03 14.18 8.94
C THR A 301 -16.99 14.27 7.41
N PRO A 302 -18.01 13.76 6.70
CA PRO A 302 -18.07 13.88 5.25
C PRO A 302 -18.28 15.32 4.78
N GLU A 303 -18.92 16.17 5.60
CA GLU A 303 -19.07 17.60 5.32
C GLU A 303 -17.71 18.29 5.21
N PHE A 304 -16.80 17.99 6.13
CA PHE A 304 -15.43 18.51 6.08
C PHE A 304 -14.67 17.99 4.85
N VAL A 305 -14.87 16.72 4.46
CA VAL A 305 -14.28 16.18 3.22
C VAL A 305 -14.76 16.95 2.00
N VAL A 306 -16.07 17.21 1.90
CA VAL A 306 -16.65 17.97 0.79
C VAL A 306 -16.12 19.40 0.77
N GLU A 307 -16.11 20.09 1.92
CA GLU A 307 -15.57 21.46 2.04
C GLU A 307 -14.10 21.51 1.60
N PHE A 308 -13.28 20.55 2.05
CA PHE A 308 -11.88 20.44 1.65
C PHE A 308 -11.72 20.27 0.14
N LEU A 309 -12.49 19.36 -0.48
CA LEU A 309 -12.43 19.10 -1.92
C LEU A 309 -12.91 20.31 -2.75
N GLU A 310 -13.95 21.00 -2.30
CA GLU A 310 -14.46 22.21 -2.95
C GLU A 310 -13.46 23.37 -2.87
N LEU A 311 -12.87 23.59 -1.70
CA LEU A 311 -11.82 24.60 -1.51
C LEU A 311 -10.60 24.28 -2.38
N LEU A 312 -10.15 23.02 -2.39
CA LEU A 312 -9.03 22.60 -3.23
C LEU A 312 -9.34 22.82 -4.71
N ALA A 313 -10.53 22.45 -5.16
CA ALA A 313 -10.98 22.68 -6.54
C ALA A 313 -11.02 24.16 -6.89
N GLU A 314 -11.48 25.03 -5.99
CA GLU A 314 -11.46 26.49 -6.18
C GLU A 314 -10.02 27.01 -6.34
N LYS A 315 -9.09 26.60 -5.47
CA LYS A 315 -7.70 27.09 -5.50
C LYS A 315 -6.91 26.58 -6.69
N VAL A 316 -7.18 25.37 -7.17
CA VAL A 316 -6.47 24.78 -8.32
C VAL A 316 -7.09 25.23 -9.66
N ARG A 317 -8.36 25.65 -9.69
CA ARG A 317 -9.09 26.01 -10.91
C ARG A 317 -8.38 27.02 -11.82
N PRO A 318 -7.82 28.15 -11.34
CA PRO A 318 -7.15 29.11 -12.23
C PRO A 318 -5.97 28.47 -12.96
N ARG A 319 -5.16 27.67 -12.26
CA ARG A 319 -4.02 26.98 -12.85
C ARG A 319 -4.43 25.89 -13.82
N ALA A 320 -5.46 25.11 -13.46
CA ALA A 320 -6.02 24.11 -14.35
C ALA A 320 -6.55 24.75 -15.64
N GLN A 321 -7.25 25.89 -15.54
CA GLN A 321 -7.75 26.63 -16.70
C GLN A 321 -6.62 27.06 -17.65
N GLU A 322 -5.51 27.58 -17.12
CA GLU A 322 -4.31 27.88 -17.92
C GLU A 322 -3.78 26.63 -18.64
N ASP A 323 -3.65 25.51 -17.93
CA ASP A 323 -3.17 24.26 -18.52
C ASP A 323 -4.13 23.75 -19.62
N PHE A 324 -5.46 23.87 -19.44
CA PHE A 324 -6.47 23.52 -20.45
C PHE A 324 -6.40 24.43 -21.68
N GLU A 325 -6.15 25.73 -21.49
CA GLU A 325 -5.98 26.69 -22.59
C GLU A 325 -4.71 26.39 -23.40
N GLU A 326 -3.61 26.06 -22.73
CA GLU A 326 -2.39 25.60 -23.40
C GLU A 326 -2.62 24.30 -24.20
N MET A 327 -3.33 23.32 -23.63
CA MET A 327 -3.68 22.08 -24.34
C MET A 327 -4.55 22.36 -25.56
N ALA A 328 -5.53 23.25 -25.43
CA ALA A 328 -6.39 23.65 -26.54
C ALA A 328 -5.61 24.37 -27.65
N ALA A 329 -4.65 25.22 -27.29
CA ALA A 329 -3.76 25.88 -28.24
C ALA A 329 -2.85 24.87 -28.96
N ALA A 330 -2.24 23.93 -28.23
CA ALA A 330 -1.42 22.86 -28.79
C ALA A 330 -2.21 21.98 -29.78
N LYS A 331 -3.46 21.65 -29.45
CA LYS A 331 -4.36 20.90 -30.35
C LYS A 331 -4.65 21.67 -31.64
N LYS A 332 -4.94 22.97 -31.55
CA LYS A 332 -5.20 23.82 -32.74
C LYS A 332 -3.99 23.90 -33.68
N LEU A 333 -2.77 23.88 -33.13
CA LEU A 333 -1.55 23.85 -33.94
C LEU A 333 -1.38 22.53 -34.70
N GLN A 334 -1.75 21.40 -34.10
CA GLN A 334 -1.70 20.10 -34.78
C GLN A 334 -2.85 19.90 -35.78
N GLN A 335 -4.02 20.47 -35.49
CA GLN A 335 -5.25 20.31 -36.26
C GLN A 335 -6.01 21.64 -36.34
N SER A 336 -5.86 22.35 -37.46
CA SER A 336 -6.47 23.68 -37.66
C SER A 336 -8.00 23.70 -37.58
N ASN A 337 -8.67 22.56 -37.87
CA ASN A 337 -10.13 22.40 -37.80
C ASN A 337 -10.62 21.69 -36.51
N SER A 338 -9.82 21.70 -35.44
CA SER A 338 -10.15 21.08 -34.15
C SER A 338 -11.44 21.66 -33.53
N ARG A 339 -12.29 20.77 -32.99
CA ARG A 339 -13.55 21.13 -32.27
C ARG A 339 -13.34 21.50 -30.79
N GLY A 340 -12.10 21.70 -30.35
CA GLY A 340 -11.74 21.90 -28.95
C GLY A 340 -11.15 20.64 -28.31
N LEU A 341 -10.77 20.75 -27.04
CA LEU A 341 -10.18 19.66 -26.28
C LEU A 341 -11.26 18.65 -25.85
N ALA A 342 -11.08 17.38 -26.19
CA ALA A 342 -11.99 16.31 -25.79
C ALA A 342 -11.40 15.51 -24.59
N PRO A 343 -12.20 14.71 -23.87
CA PRO A 343 -11.71 13.94 -22.71
C PRO A 343 -10.53 13.01 -23.02
N TRP A 344 -10.50 12.42 -24.23
CA TRP A 344 -9.41 11.55 -24.70
C TRP A 344 -8.15 12.30 -25.14
N ASP A 345 -8.15 13.63 -25.11
CA ASP A 345 -7.00 14.46 -25.45
C ASP A 345 -6.19 14.90 -24.22
N VAL A 346 -6.80 14.93 -23.04
CA VAL A 346 -6.19 15.50 -21.82
C VAL A 346 -4.87 14.83 -21.49
N LEU A 347 -4.85 13.49 -21.40
CA LEU A 347 -3.62 12.74 -21.10
C LEU A 347 -2.56 12.90 -22.21
N HIS A 348 -2.99 12.94 -23.47
CA HIS A 348 -2.10 13.09 -24.62
C HIS A 348 -1.38 14.44 -24.61
N PHE A 349 -2.11 15.55 -24.48
CA PHE A 349 -1.51 16.88 -24.45
C PHE A 349 -0.80 17.18 -23.14
N THR A 350 -1.22 16.58 -22.02
CA THR A 350 -0.43 16.64 -20.78
C THR A 350 0.98 16.10 -21.02
N ARG A 351 1.11 14.93 -21.66
CA ARG A 351 2.43 14.37 -21.99
C ARG A 351 3.22 15.26 -22.94
N ILE A 352 2.61 15.72 -24.04
CA ILE A 352 3.29 16.56 -25.03
C ILE A 352 3.76 17.88 -24.42
N LEU A 353 2.90 18.58 -23.68
CA LEU A 353 3.25 19.85 -23.05
C LEU A 353 4.35 19.66 -21.99
N ARG A 354 4.30 18.59 -21.20
CA ARG A 354 5.38 18.24 -20.27
C ARG A 354 6.69 18.00 -21.02
N GLN A 355 6.69 17.23 -22.10
CA GLN A 355 7.89 16.98 -22.91
C GLN A 355 8.44 18.25 -23.60
N ASN A 356 7.57 19.18 -23.98
CA ASN A 356 7.99 20.43 -24.60
C ASN A 356 8.56 21.43 -23.57
N LYS A 357 8.00 21.46 -22.36
CA LYS A 357 8.46 22.34 -21.27
C LYS A 357 9.68 21.77 -20.54
N CYS A 358 9.75 20.45 -20.40
CA CYS A 358 10.85 19.74 -19.80
C CYS A 358 11.64 19.07 -20.92
N GLU A 359 12.80 19.63 -21.30
CA GLU A 359 13.72 19.09 -22.31
C GLU A 359 14.36 17.73 -21.94
N VAL A 360 13.77 17.01 -20.98
CA VAL A 360 14.30 15.80 -20.38
C VAL A 360 13.31 14.67 -20.60
N SER A 361 13.74 13.65 -21.35
CA SER A 361 12.95 12.44 -21.55
C SER A 361 13.30 11.38 -20.51
N ALA A 362 12.33 10.55 -20.13
CA ALA A 362 12.57 9.42 -19.22
C ALA A 362 13.67 8.48 -19.75
N ASN A 363 13.73 8.27 -21.08
CA ASN A 363 14.78 7.47 -21.73
C ASN A 363 16.18 8.08 -21.58
N THR A 364 16.29 9.41 -21.44
CA THR A 364 17.55 10.09 -21.20
C THR A 364 18.00 9.96 -19.74
N LEU A 365 17.07 9.97 -18.79
CA LEU A 365 17.38 9.86 -17.36
C LEU A 365 17.60 8.42 -16.91
N ALA A 366 16.90 7.47 -17.52
CA ALA A 366 16.94 6.06 -17.18
C ALA A 366 18.33 5.45 -16.89
N PRO A 367 19.37 5.70 -17.70
CA PRO A 367 20.71 5.16 -17.43
C PRO A 367 21.33 5.62 -16.10
N TYR A 368 20.86 6.74 -15.54
CA TYR A 368 21.34 7.31 -14.28
C TYR A 368 20.62 6.76 -13.04
N PHE A 369 19.48 6.08 -13.21
CA PHE A 369 18.64 5.55 -12.13
C PHE A 369 18.64 4.02 -12.13
N SER A 370 19.83 3.41 -12.03
CA SER A 370 19.90 1.97 -11.78
C SER A 370 19.31 1.65 -10.40
N LEU A 371 18.74 0.45 -10.24
CA LEU A 371 18.15 0.02 -8.97
C LEU A 371 19.14 0.17 -7.79
N GLY A 372 20.39 -0.24 -7.98
CA GLY A 372 21.44 -0.06 -6.97
C GLY A 372 21.71 1.41 -6.62
N ALA A 373 21.74 2.31 -7.61
CA ALA A 373 21.93 3.75 -7.39
C ALA A 373 20.82 4.38 -6.58
N VAL A 374 19.58 4.02 -6.90
CA VAL A 374 18.40 4.53 -6.19
C VAL A 374 18.39 4.05 -4.76
N MET A 375 18.67 2.76 -4.52
CA MET A 375 18.69 2.18 -3.17
C MET A 375 19.85 2.70 -2.31
N GLU A 376 21.02 2.95 -2.91
CA GLU A 376 22.13 3.62 -2.22
C GLU A 376 21.80 5.07 -1.87
N GLY A 377 21.18 5.82 -2.80
CA GLY A 377 20.68 7.16 -2.53
C GLY A 377 19.65 7.18 -1.40
N LEU A 378 18.70 6.25 -1.42
CA LEU A 378 17.70 6.06 -0.38
C LEU A 378 18.36 5.75 0.98
N SER A 379 19.28 4.78 1.03
CA SER A 379 20.00 4.46 2.28
C SER A 379 20.80 5.66 2.81
N GLY A 380 21.38 6.48 1.92
CA GLY A 380 22.07 7.71 2.31
C GLY A 380 21.12 8.75 2.91
N LEU A 381 19.91 8.90 2.37
CA LEU A 381 18.88 9.77 2.94
C LEU A 381 18.41 9.27 4.31
N LEU A 382 18.13 7.97 4.44
CA LEU A 382 17.73 7.35 5.70
C LEU A 382 18.80 7.50 6.78
N HIS A 383 20.08 7.30 6.43
CA HIS A 383 21.17 7.46 7.36
C HIS A 383 21.29 8.91 7.86
N ASN A 384 21.20 9.90 6.96
CA ASN A 384 21.34 11.30 7.36
C ASN A 384 20.15 11.84 8.16
N LEU A 385 18.94 11.30 7.94
CA LEU A 385 17.73 11.76 8.63
C LEU A 385 17.47 10.99 9.93
N TYR A 386 17.73 9.69 9.94
CA TYR A 386 17.28 8.77 10.99
C TYR A 386 18.40 7.88 11.55
N ASP A 387 19.65 8.03 11.11
CA ASP A 387 20.76 7.12 11.44
C ASP A 387 20.46 5.64 11.10
N VAL A 388 19.65 5.43 10.06
CA VAL A 388 19.23 4.10 9.56
C VAL A 388 19.98 3.74 8.28
N THR A 389 20.55 2.53 8.23
CA THR A 389 21.21 1.96 7.05
C THR A 389 20.48 0.73 6.53
N LEU A 390 20.55 0.51 5.21
CA LEU A 390 20.02 -0.67 4.54
C LEU A 390 21.19 -1.58 4.15
N GLU A 391 21.17 -2.82 4.61
CA GLU A 391 22.21 -3.80 4.30
C GLU A 391 21.61 -5.05 3.68
N VAL A 392 22.17 -5.54 2.57
CA VAL A 392 21.71 -6.79 1.96
C VAL A 392 22.07 -7.97 2.86
N GLU A 393 21.10 -8.82 3.13
CA GLU A 393 21.26 -10.05 3.92
C GLU A 393 20.96 -11.27 3.07
N GLU A 394 21.73 -12.35 3.25
CA GLU A 394 21.46 -13.61 2.58
C GLU A 394 20.24 -14.30 3.22
N PRO A 395 19.21 -14.65 2.44
CA PRO A 395 18.05 -15.38 2.95
C PRO A 395 18.44 -16.82 3.33
N THR A 396 17.76 -17.37 4.33
CA THR A 396 17.88 -18.78 4.69
C THR A 396 17.14 -19.68 3.70
N PRO A 397 17.50 -20.97 3.57
CA PRO A 397 16.85 -21.85 2.60
C PRO A 397 15.35 -21.97 2.84
N GLY A 398 14.54 -21.65 1.82
CA GLY A 398 13.08 -21.71 1.87
C GLY A 398 12.39 -20.46 2.42
N GLU A 399 13.14 -19.45 2.84
CA GLU A 399 12.62 -18.16 3.33
C GLU A 399 11.89 -17.36 2.24
N LEU A 400 12.32 -17.47 0.99
CA LEU A 400 11.78 -16.70 -0.12
C LEU A 400 10.74 -17.48 -0.96
N TRP A 401 9.72 -16.78 -1.45
CA TRP A 401 8.69 -17.34 -2.35
C TRP A 401 9.11 -17.32 -3.83
N ALA A 402 10.10 -16.49 -4.20
CA ALA A 402 10.68 -16.40 -5.53
C ALA A 402 12.21 -16.23 -5.45
N THR A 403 12.90 -16.37 -6.59
CA THR A 403 14.37 -16.47 -6.62
C THR A 403 15.09 -15.15 -6.77
N ASP A 404 14.34 -14.11 -7.12
CA ASP A 404 14.80 -12.78 -7.51
C ASP A 404 14.35 -11.70 -6.50
N ILE A 405 14.11 -12.11 -5.26
CA ILE A 405 13.79 -11.23 -4.14
C ILE A 405 15.07 -10.87 -3.39
N TYR A 406 15.20 -9.60 -3.03
CA TYR A 406 16.27 -9.13 -2.14
C TYR A 406 15.77 -9.12 -0.70
N LYS A 407 16.60 -9.52 0.25
CA LYS A 407 16.36 -9.32 1.68
C LYS A 407 17.32 -8.25 2.18
N LEU A 408 16.80 -7.22 2.82
CA LEU A 408 17.55 -6.11 3.39
C LEU A 408 17.34 -6.10 4.90
N ALA A 409 18.39 -6.06 5.70
CA ALA A 409 18.32 -5.70 7.11
C ALA A 409 18.27 -4.16 7.25
N VAL A 410 17.34 -3.66 8.04
CA VAL A 410 17.24 -2.25 8.42
C VAL A 410 17.95 -2.09 9.76
N LYS A 411 19.01 -1.28 9.81
CA LYS A 411 19.83 -1.12 11.02
C LYS A 411 19.89 0.33 11.45
N HIS A 412 19.71 0.57 12.74
CA HIS A 412 19.95 1.85 13.38
C HIS A 412 21.32 1.87 14.07
N GLY A 413 22.01 3.00 14.02
CA GLY A 413 23.37 3.14 14.53
C GLY A 413 23.54 2.77 16.02
N SER A 414 22.52 3.01 16.85
CA SER A 414 22.55 2.69 18.29
C SER A 414 21.63 1.55 18.72
N GLU A 415 20.52 1.32 18.01
CA GLU A 415 19.49 0.35 18.40
C GLU A 415 19.68 -1.03 17.76
N GLY A 416 20.60 -1.14 16.79
CA GLY A 416 20.89 -2.40 16.11
C GLY A 416 19.92 -2.66 14.96
N VAL A 417 19.58 -3.92 14.72
CA VAL A 417 18.63 -4.28 13.67
C VAL A 417 17.23 -3.87 14.12
N LEU A 418 16.51 -3.11 13.31
CA LEU A 418 15.10 -2.76 13.54
C LEU A 418 14.18 -3.81 12.93
N GLY A 419 14.48 -4.22 11.69
CA GLY A 419 13.67 -5.17 10.94
C GLY A 419 14.31 -5.60 9.62
N HIS A 420 13.52 -6.25 8.77
CA HIS A 420 13.95 -6.77 7.47
C HIS A 420 12.97 -6.43 6.35
N ILE A 421 13.45 -5.81 5.29
CA ILE A 421 12.65 -5.52 4.11
C ILE A 421 12.91 -6.59 3.06
N TYR A 422 11.85 -7.13 2.48
CA TYR A 422 11.96 -7.99 1.31
C TYR A 422 11.59 -7.13 0.11
N CYS A 423 12.37 -7.18 -0.95
CA CYS A 423 12.13 -6.37 -2.14
C CYS A 423 11.88 -7.27 -3.33
N ASP A 424 10.66 -7.21 -3.82
CA ASP A 424 10.17 -7.99 -4.94
C ASP A 424 9.93 -7.05 -6.12
N PHE A 425 11.02 -6.73 -6.83
CA PHE A 425 11.01 -5.70 -7.87
C PHE A 425 10.55 -6.18 -9.25
N TYR A 426 10.61 -7.48 -9.48
CA TYR A 426 10.47 -8.05 -10.81
C TYR A 426 9.06 -8.57 -11.06
N GLU A 427 8.62 -8.43 -12.31
CA GLU A 427 7.35 -8.97 -12.78
C GLU A 427 7.41 -10.50 -12.88
N ARG A 428 6.29 -11.13 -12.54
CA ARG A 428 6.06 -12.55 -12.77
C ARG A 428 4.56 -12.82 -12.97
N VAL A 429 4.26 -13.93 -13.64
CA VAL A 429 2.87 -14.39 -13.84
C VAL A 429 2.21 -14.60 -12.47
N GLY A 430 1.02 -14.03 -12.30
CA GLY A 430 0.23 -14.16 -11.06
C GLY A 430 0.58 -13.16 -9.96
N LYS A 431 1.61 -12.32 -10.12
CA LYS A 431 1.88 -11.20 -9.19
C LYS A 431 1.02 -9.99 -9.58
N PRO A 432 0.39 -9.29 -8.62
CA PRO A 432 -0.33 -8.03 -8.90
C PRO A 432 0.59 -6.99 -9.54
N HIS A 433 0.03 -6.20 -10.47
CA HIS A 433 0.75 -5.15 -11.20
C HIS A 433 0.77 -3.79 -10.49
N GLN A 434 0.60 -3.79 -9.17
CA GLN A 434 0.47 -2.57 -8.36
C GLN A 434 1.62 -2.46 -7.38
N ASP A 435 2.17 -1.26 -7.26
CA ASP A 435 3.08 -0.90 -6.19
C ASP A 435 2.35 -0.99 -4.85
N CYS A 436 2.85 -1.83 -3.96
CA CYS A 436 2.26 -2.03 -2.65
C CYS A 436 3.30 -2.42 -1.61
N HIS A 437 2.96 -2.14 -0.35
CA HIS A 437 3.66 -2.69 0.79
C HIS A 437 2.78 -3.66 1.55
N PHE A 438 3.37 -4.77 1.99
CA PHE A 438 2.71 -5.70 2.90
C PHE A 438 3.52 -5.78 4.19
N THR A 439 2.82 -5.59 5.31
CA THR A 439 3.31 -6.05 6.60
C THR A 439 3.18 -7.56 6.62
N ILE A 440 4.21 -8.26 7.09
CA ILE A 440 4.15 -9.72 7.30
C ILE A 440 4.15 -10.03 8.81
N ARG A 441 4.74 -9.15 9.61
CA ARG A 441 4.69 -9.20 11.07
C ARG A 441 4.80 -7.80 11.65
N GLY A 442 3.85 -7.44 12.51
CA GLY A 442 3.87 -6.18 13.26
C GLY A 442 4.93 -6.15 14.35
N GLY A 443 5.44 -4.94 14.64
CA GLY A 443 6.29 -4.66 15.79
C GLY A 443 5.48 -4.55 17.08
N LYS A 444 6.01 -5.08 18.18
CA LYS A 444 5.32 -5.12 19.48
C LYS A 444 6.30 -5.25 20.64
N CYS A 445 6.03 -4.60 21.77
CA CYS A 445 6.77 -4.90 23.00
C CYS A 445 6.30 -6.24 23.61
N LEU A 446 7.23 -7.14 23.88
CA LEU A 446 6.94 -8.45 24.48
C LEU A 446 6.84 -8.35 26.01
N PRO A 447 6.20 -9.33 26.68
CA PRO A 447 6.01 -9.30 28.13
C PRO A 447 7.30 -9.25 28.96
N ASP A 448 8.42 -9.69 28.38
CA ASP A 448 9.75 -9.64 29.02
C ASP A 448 10.45 -8.27 28.87
N GLY A 449 9.79 -7.30 28.23
CA GLY A 449 10.32 -5.97 27.95
C GLY A 449 11.26 -5.92 26.75
N SER A 450 11.52 -7.04 26.08
CA SER A 450 12.17 -7.02 24.78
C SER A 450 11.17 -6.49 23.75
N TYR A 451 11.65 -5.73 22.78
CA TYR A 451 10.83 -5.41 21.62
C TYR A 451 10.85 -6.64 20.70
N GLN A 452 9.73 -6.92 20.05
CA GLN A 452 9.61 -7.83 18.92
C GLN A 452 10.35 -7.21 17.73
N VAL A 453 11.66 -7.01 17.91
CA VAL A 453 12.66 -6.85 16.87
C VAL A 453 12.75 -8.19 16.20
N SER A 454 11.75 -8.47 15.37
CA SER A 454 11.74 -9.75 14.75
C SER A 454 12.90 -9.76 13.75
N ARG A 455 13.58 -10.90 13.68
CA ARG A 455 14.34 -11.29 12.48
C ARG A 455 13.52 -11.18 11.17
N ASN A 456 12.25 -10.78 11.27
CA ASN A 456 11.20 -10.75 10.26
C ASN A 456 10.26 -9.53 10.45
N GLU A 457 10.70 -8.35 10.93
CA GLU A 457 9.83 -7.16 10.87
C GLU A 457 9.79 -6.79 9.40
N MET A 458 8.75 -7.27 8.74
CA MET A 458 8.80 -7.55 7.32
C MET A 458 7.89 -6.63 6.57
N LEU A 459 8.52 -5.65 5.93
CA LEU A 459 7.91 -4.89 4.86
C LEU A 459 8.30 -5.57 3.56
N LEU A 460 7.33 -6.05 2.80
CA LEU A 460 7.56 -6.32 1.40
C LEU A 460 7.38 -5.05 0.61
N LEU A 461 8.40 -4.59 -0.11
CA LEU A 461 8.24 -3.62 -1.19
C LEU A 461 8.06 -4.39 -2.49
N ALA A 462 6.83 -4.42 -3.00
CA ALA A 462 6.53 -4.91 -4.34
C ALA A 462 6.49 -3.72 -5.31
N LEU A 463 7.65 -3.11 -5.56
CA LEU A 463 7.77 -2.00 -6.52
C LEU A 463 7.93 -2.55 -7.93
N HIS A 464 7.18 -2.06 -8.91
CA HIS A 464 7.41 -2.38 -10.31
C HIS A 464 8.73 -1.75 -10.76
N CYS A 465 9.61 -2.54 -11.38
CA CYS A 465 10.87 -2.03 -11.93
C CYS A 465 10.67 -0.93 -13.01
N LEU A 466 9.45 -0.74 -13.53
CA LEU A 466 9.07 0.37 -14.40
C LEU A 466 8.81 1.68 -13.65
N ASP A 467 8.50 1.65 -12.35
CA ASP A 467 8.21 2.85 -11.55
C ASP A 467 9.46 3.53 -10.96
N LEU A 468 10.58 2.82 -10.90
CA LEU A 468 11.91 3.46 -10.80
C LEU A 468 12.18 4.38 -12.02
N TRP A 469 11.52 4.13 -13.15
CA TRP A 469 11.61 4.94 -14.36
C TRP A 469 10.54 6.04 -14.37
N ALA A 470 9.44 5.88 -13.64
CA ALA A 470 8.49 6.94 -13.32
C ALA A 470 9.09 7.97 -12.33
N LEU A 471 9.94 7.53 -11.39
CA LEU A 471 10.78 8.40 -10.56
C LEU A 471 11.79 9.20 -11.39
N ALA A 472 12.34 8.59 -12.45
CA ALA A 472 13.15 9.27 -13.46
C ALA A 472 12.30 10.01 -14.52
N GLY A 473 10.98 10.04 -14.38
CA GLY A 473 10.07 10.40 -15.46
C GLY A 473 8.73 10.94 -14.98
N LEU A 474 8.74 12.08 -14.29
CA LEU A 474 7.64 13.08 -14.28
C LEU A 474 6.20 12.53 -14.27
N ASN A 475 5.93 11.53 -13.42
CA ASN A 475 4.61 11.17 -12.93
C ASN A 475 4.74 10.87 -11.43
N PHE A 476 4.68 11.94 -10.63
CA PHE A 476 4.54 11.82 -9.18
C PHE A 476 3.13 11.32 -8.88
N GLY A 477 2.94 10.00 -8.91
CA GLY A 477 2.07 9.34 -7.96
C GLY A 477 2.83 9.32 -6.63
N LEU A 478 2.45 10.21 -5.72
CA LEU A 478 2.91 10.15 -4.33
C LEU A 478 2.66 8.73 -3.81
N ASN A 479 3.71 7.98 -3.46
CA ASN A 479 3.60 6.91 -2.45
C ASN A 479 4.93 6.45 -1.83
N MET A 480 6.10 6.64 -2.45
CA MET A 480 7.34 6.19 -1.79
C MET A 480 7.70 6.97 -0.50
N HIS A 481 7.32 8.25 -0.43
CA HIS A 481 7.71 9.12 0.70
C HIS A 481 6.89 8.88 1.97
N ASN A 482 5.63 8.43 1.85
CA ASN A 482 4.78 8.12 3.01
C ASN A 482 4.98 6.67 3.49
N GLU A 483 5.31 5.73 2.60
CA GLU A 483 5.35 4.30 2.95
C GLU A 483 6.58 3.89 3.77
N ILE A 484 7.73 4.54 3.56
CA ILE A 484 8.94 4.32 4.39
C ILE A 484 8.88 5.14 5.69
N LEU A 485 8.24 6.30 5.68
CA LEU A 485 8.06 7.14 6.88
C LEU A 485 6.98 6.61 7.83
N CYS A 486 6.07 5.74 7.39
CA CYS A 486 5.20 5.02 8.33
C CYS A 486 5.94 3.93 9.12
N PHE A 487 7.17 3.56 8.70
CA PHE A 487 8.01 2.56 9.37
C PHE A 487 9.07 3.18 10.31
N LEU A 488 9.43 4.46 10.12
CA LEU A 488 10.40 5.20 10.95
C LEU A 488 9.69 6.21 11.85
#